data_AF-A0A840HKG3-F1
#
_entry.id   AF-A0A840HKG3-F1
#
_cell.length_a   1.000
_cell.length_b   1.000
_cell.length_c   1.000
_cell.angle_alpha   90.00
_cell.angle_beta   90.00
_cell.angle_gamma   90.00
#
_symmetry.space_group_name_H-M   'P 1'
#
loop_
_entity.id
_entity.type
_entity.pdbx_description
1 polymer ?
#
loop_
_entity_poly.entity_id
_entity_poly.type
_entity_poly.pdbx_seq_one_letter_code
_entity_poly.pdbx_strand_id
1 'polypeptide(L)' 'MDEAVAFIAEQVGALRKLAERHKLDVLHYLLGMTKLEADEHLRLRSKRKLS' A
#
# COMPACT_ATOMS: atom_id res chain seq x y z
N MET A 1 -0.18 5.12 14.42
CA MET A 1 -0.94 4.15 13.59
C MET A 1 -1.04 4.62 12.15
N ASP A 2 -1.48 5.86 11.88
CA ASP A 2 -1.53 6.42 10.51
C ASP A 2 -0.14 6.44 9.84
N GLU A 3 0.91 6.81 10.58
CA GLU A 3 2.30 6.76 10.11
C GLU A 3 2.75 5.33 9.75
N ALA A 4 2.32 4.32 10.51
CA ALA A 4 2.66 2.93 10.22
C ALA A 4 1.98 2.45 8.93
N VAL A 5 0.72 2.83 8.70
CA VAL A 5 0.00 2.50 7.47
C VAL A 5 0.58 3.23 6.26
N ALA A 6 0.92 4.52 6.42
CA ALA A 6 1.59 5.30 5.39
C ALA A 6 2.97 4.73 5.03
N PHE A 7 3.75 4.33 6.04
CA PHE A 7 5.03 3.66 5.85
C PHE A 7 4.86 2.35 5.07
N ILE A 8 3.87 1.51 5.44
CA ILE A 8 3.58 0.26 4.71
C ILE A 8 3.23 0.56 3.25
N ALA A 9 2.34 1.52 2.98
CA ALA A 9 1.96 1.88 1.60
C ALA A 9 3.16 2.33 0.76
N GLU A 10 4.07 3.09 1.35
CA GLU A 10 5.31 3.54 0.71
C GLU A 10 6.25 2.36 0.40
N GLN A 11 6.58 1.55 1.41
CA GLN A 11 7.52 0.43 1.26
C GLN A 11 7.01 -0.62 0.27
N VAL A 12 5.72 -0.95 0.35
CA VAL A 12 5.08 -1.89 -0.58
C VAL A 12 5.09 -1.33 -2.01
N GLY A 13 4.91 -0.02 -2.19
CA GLY A 13 5.05 0.64 -3.48
C GLY A 13 6.46 0.51 -4.06
N ALA A 14 7.50 0.65 -3.23
CA ALA A 14 8.89 0.45 -3.65
C ALA A 14 9.18 -1.01 -4.04
N LEU A 15 8.72 -1.97 -3.23
CA LEU A 15 8.85 -3.39 -3.52
C LEU A 15 8.10 -3.80 -4.79
N ARG A 16 6.94 -3.21 -5.07
CA ARG A 16 6.17 -3.49 -6.28
C ARG A 16 6.93 -3.14 -7.56
N LYS A 17 7.64 -2.00 -7.55
CA LYS A 17 8.53 -1.59 -8.65
C LYS A 17 9.70 -2.55 -8.83
N LEU A 18 10.21 -3.11 -7.73
CA LEU A 18 11.26 -4.14 -7.80
C LEU A 18 10.72 -5.43 -8.41
N ALA A 19 9.54 -5.90 -7.96
CA ALA A 19 8.89 -7.08 -8.52
C ALA A 19 8.61 -6.95 -10.02
N GLU A 20 8.18 -5.77 -10.47
CA GLU A 20 7.99 -5.46 -11.90
C GLU A 20 9.30 -5.60 -12.69
N ARG A 21 10.40 -5.00 -12.21
CA ARG A 21 11.72 -5.09 -12.88
C ARG A 21 12.23 -6.52 -13.01
N HIS A 22 11.90 -7.39 -12.05
CA HIS A 22 12.31 -8.79 -12.04
C HIS A 22 11.26 -9.75 -12.61
N LYS A 23 10.16 -9.24 -13.20
CA LYS A 23 9.07 -10.04 -13.78
C LYS A 23 8.47 -11.04 -12.80
N LEU A 24 8.33 -10.63 -11.53
CA LEU A 24 7.71 -11.41 -10.47
C LEU A 24 6.21 -11.07 -10.41
N ASP A 25 5.44 -11.55 -11.38
CA ASP A 25 4.08 -11.06 -11.65
C ASP A 25 3.10 -11.28 -10.47
N VAL A 26 3.14 -12.46 -9.85
CA VAL A 26 2.29 -12.76 -8.67
C VAL A 26 2.66 -11.87 -7.48
N LEU A 27 3.96 -11.66 -7.24
CA LEU A 27 4.42 -10.79 -6.16
C LEU A 27 4.04 -9.33 -6.43
N HIS A 28 4.17 -8.86 -7.67
CA HIS A 28 3.75 -7.53 -8.08
C HIS A 28 2.25 -7.31 -7.83
N TYR A 29 1.42 -8.30 -8.15
CA TYR A 29 -0.01 -8.26 -7.91
C TYR A 29 -0.34 -8.18 -6.41
N LEU A 30 0.26 -9.05 -5.59
CA LEU A 30 0.03 -9.06 -4.13
C LEU A 30 0.46 -7.74 -3.48
N LEU A 31 1.61 -7.20 -3.87
CA LEU A 31 2.06 -5.89 -3.39
C LEU A 31 1.11 -4.76 -3.84
N GLY A 32 0.54 -4.86 -5.04
CA GLY A 32 -0.51 -3.94 -5.50
C GLY A 32 -1.74 -3.95 -4.59
N MET A 33 -2.22 -5.15 -4.23
CA MET A 33 -3.35 -5.30 -3.30
C MET A 33 -3.03 -4.74 -1.91
N THR A 34 -1.88 -5.09 -1.34
CA THR A 34 -1.48 -4.61 -0.01
C THR A 34 -1.40 -3.07 0.04
N LYS A 35 -0.87 -2.44 -1.03
CA LYS A 35 -0.85 -0.97 -1.11
C LYS A 35 -2.27 -0.40 -1.15
N LEU A 36 -3.16 -0.99 -1.94
CA LEU A 36 -4.56 -0.55 -2.05
C LEU A 36 -5.31 -0.65 -0.71
N GLU A 37 -5.11 -1.73 0.05
CA GLU A 37 -5.67 -1.89 1.39
C GLU A 37 -5.16 -0.82 2.37
N ALA A 38 -3.85 -0.55 2.36
CA ALA A 38 -3.25 0.47 3.20
C ALA A 38 -3.76 1.88 2.87
N ASP A 39 -3.85 2.22 1.58
CA ASP A 39 -4.38 3.49 1.10
C ASP A 39 -5.86 3.67 1.51
N GLU A 40 -6.66 2.60 1.40
CA GLU A 40 -8.07 2.60 1.80
C GLU A 40 -8.25 2.77 3.32
N HIS A 41 -7.41 2.11 4.13
CA HIS A 41 -7.38 2.31 5.58
C HIS A 41 -7.15 3.77 5.97
N LEU A 42 -6.19 4.46 5.32
CA LEU A 42 -5.96 5.88 5.54
C LEU A 42 -7.18 6.72 5.13
N ARG A 43 -7.77 6.44 3.96
CA ARG A 43 -8.93 7.16 3.45
C ARG A 43 -10.14 7.09 4.38
N LEU A 44 -10.48 5.88 4.86
CA LEU A 44 -11.60 5.66 5.77
C LEU A 44 -11.38 6.34 7.12
N ARG A 45 -10.15 6.33 7.62
CA ARG A 45 -9.82 6.98 8.89
C ARG A 45 -9.88 8.51 8.79
N SER A 46 -9.39 9.08 7.69
CA SER A 46 -9.50 10.52 7.42
C SER A 46 -10.96 10.97 7.36
N LYS A 47 -11.85 10.18 6.74
CA LYS A 47 -13.29 10.45 6.76
C LYS A 47 -13.89 10.44 8.17
N ARG A 48 -13.46 9.52 9.04
CA ARG A 48 -13.94 9.46 10.43
C ARG A 48 -13.47 10.64 11.29
N LYS A 49 -12.30 11.22 11.03
CA LYS A 49 -11.81 12.41 11.76
C LYS A 49 -12.54 13.71 11.39
N LEU A 50 -13.24 13.72 10.26
CA LEU A 50 -13.96 14.89 9.72
C LEU A 50 -15.45 14.91 10.08
N SER A 51 -15.94 13.89 10.80
CA SER A 51 -17.32 13.77 11.29
C SER A 51 -17.35 13.92 12.80
#